data_AF-A0AAV5DMM3-F1
#
_entry.id   AF-A0AAV5DMM3-F1
#
_cell.length_a   1.000
_cell.length_b   1.000
_cell.length_c   1.000
_cell.angle_alpha   90.00
_cell.angle_beta   90.00
_cell.angle_gamma   90.00
#
_symmetry.space_group_name_H-M   'P 1'
#
loop_
_entity.id
_entity.type
_entity.pdbx_description
1 polymer ?
#
loop_
_entity_poly.entity_id
_entity_poly.type
_entity_poly.pdbx_seq_one_letter_code
_entity_poly.pdbx_strand_id
1 'polypeptide(L)'
;MASRCRLRLGSFEVLAAVLLLASTASASLAAGSPDRPAPRPPLVLPLTRTYPNASRLSASLRRGLGDVIRPNARMRLHDDLLTNGYYTTRLYIGSPPQEFALIVDSGSTVTYVPCASCEQCGNHQDPRFQPDLSSTYSPIKCNVDCTCDNDKNQCTYERQYAEMSSSSGVLGEDTVSFGRESELKPQRAVFGCEISETGDLFSQHADGIMGLGRGQLSIMDQLVDKGVISDSFSLCYGGMDIGGGAMVLGGMPAPPGMVFSRSDPVRSPYYNIELKEIHVAGKALRLDQRIFDGKHGTVLDSGTTYAYLPEQAFLAFKDAMTSKVHSLKKIRGPDPNYKDICFAGAGRNVSQLSEVFPDVDMVFGNGQKLSLSPENYLFRDSDKFGKFAIVHSIVTILIGSGAPSPGPSSDAGSDMSPAPAPSGLPDFDVGMITVDMSINVTYPNLKPHLHELAELIAKELDIDSRQVRVMNVTSQGNSTLIRWGIFPAGSDNAMSNSTAMGIISRLTQHHVQLPENLGSYQLLEWNVQPLPRR
;
A
#
# COMPACT_ATOMS: atom_id res chain seq x y z
N MET A 1 42.62 -31.99 -31.78
CA MET A 1 42.28 -30.55 -31.67
C MET A 1 41.31 -30.43 -30.48
N ALA A 2 41.70 -30.37 -29.20
CA ALA A 2 42.70 -29.54 -28.49
C ALA A 2 42.53 -28.05 -28.88
N SER A 3 42.31 -27.11 -27.96
CA SER A 3 42.96 -26.97 -26.64
C SER A 3 42.15 -26.17 -25.61
N ARG A 4 42.29 -26.60 -24.35
CA ARG A 4 42.11 -25.82 -23.11
C ARG A 4 43.32 -24.90 -22.91
N CYS A 5 43.17 -23.83 -22.13
CA CYS A 5 44.29 -23.25 -21.40
C CYS A 5 43.86 -22.82 -19.98
N ARG A 6 44.48 -23.45 -18.98
CA ARG A 6 44.58 -23.02 -17.58
C ARG A 6 45.97 -22.40 -17.40
N LEU A 7 46.14 -21.45 -16.48
CA LEU A 7 47.40 -21.28 -15.76
C LEU A 7 47.18 -20.85 -14.30
N ARG A 8 48.12 -21.30 -13.47
CA ARG A 8 48.09 -21.45 -12.01
C ARG A 8 48.73 -20.27 -11.26
N LEU A 9 48.36 -20.23 -9.96
CA LEU A 9 49.03 -19.73 -8.75
C LEU A 9 50.51 -19.31 -8.84
N GLY A 10 50.81 -18.21 -8.14
CA GLY A 10 52.10 -17.93 -7.49
C GLY A 10 51.86 -17.48 -6.04
N SER A 11 52.43 -18.22 -5.11
CA SER A 11 52.41 -18.00 -3.65
C SER A 11 53.52 -17.03 -3.24
N PHE A 12 53.25 -16.12 -2.31
CA PHE A 12 54.26 -15.58 -1.38
C PHE A 12 53.60 -15.31 -0.03
N GLU A 13 54.31 -15.72 1.02
CA GLU A 13 53.88 -15.81 2.40
C GLU A 13 54.62 -14.76 3.26
N VAL A 14 54.00 -14.39 4.39
CA VAL A 14 54.56 -13.77 5.61
C VAL A 14 54.94 -12.27 5.59
N LEU A 15 54.16 -11.43 6.29
CA LEU A 15 54.51 -10.97 7.65
C LEU A 15 53.35 -10.16 8.28
N ALA A 16 52.90 -10.63 9.45
CA ALA A 16 52.04 -9.90 10.35
C ALA A 16 52.86 -8.84 11.12
N ALA A 17 52.32 -7.63 11.24
CA ALA A 17 52.73 -6.66 12.25
C ALA A 17 51.49 -5.96 12.81
N VAL A 18 51.15 -6.33 14.04
CA VAL A 18 50.19 -5.66 14.91
C VAL A 18 50.83 -4.37 15.41
N LEU A 19 50.15 -3.24 15.25
CA LEU A 19 50.46 -2.02 16.00
C LEU A 19 49.15 -1.31 16.37
N LEU A 20 48.77 -1.54 17.63
CA LEU A 20 47.85 -0.72 18.41
C LEU A 20 48.53 0.63 18.71
N LEU A 21 47.92 1.73 18.28
CA LEU A 21 48.11 3.03 18.91
C LEU A 21 46.76 3.75 19.00
N ALA A 22 46.19 3.73 20.19
CA ALA A 22 45.20 4.69 20.65
C ALA A 22 45.93 6.01 20.95
N SER A 23 45.44 7.12 20.42
CA SER A 23 45.71 8.44 20.99
C SER A 23 44.53 9.38 20.74
N THR A 24 44.30 10.21 21.75
CA THR A 24 43.12 10.99 22.06
C THR A 24 43.14 12.38 21.43
N ALA A 25 41.92 12.88 21.14
CA ALA A 25 41.47 14.27 21.16
C ALA A 25 42.11 15.30 20.21
N SER A 26 41.25 15.94 19.40
CA SER A 26 40.98 17.39 19.48
C SER A 26 39.80 17.76 18.60
N ALA A 27 38.79 18.40 19.20
CA ALA A 27 37.69 19.03 18.49
C ALA A 27 38.20 20.27 17.75
N SER A 28 38.04 20.30 16.44
CA SER A 28 38.18 21.50 15.63
C SER A 28 36.83 21.83 14.98
N LEU A 29 36.21 22.89 15.49
CA LEU A 29 35.10 23.60 14.88
C LEU A 29 35.58 24.15 13.53
N ALA A 30 35.20 23.49 12.43
CA ALA A 30 35.37 24.04 11.10
C ALA A 30 34.17 24.92 10.77
N ALA A 31 34.44 26.23 10.72
CA ALA A 31 33.54 27.26 10.24
C ALA A 31 33.04 26.96 8.81
N GLY A 32 31.77 27.29 8.58
CA GLY A 32 31.02 26.90 7.39
C GLY A 32 31.56 27.43 6.08
N SER A 33 31.40 26.61 5.03
CA SER A 33 31.45 27.04 3.64
C SER A 33 30.05 27.53 3.24
N PRO A 34 29.89 28.77 2.74
CA PRO A 34 28.58 29.33 2.41
C PRO A 34 28.21 28.96 0.98
N ASP A 35 27.88 27.70 0.71
CA ASP A 35 27.24 27.33 -0.58
C ASP A 35 26.57 25.94 -0.61
N ARG A 36 26.24 25.37 0.55
CA ARG A 36 25.32 24.21 0.58
C ARG A 36 23.91 24.69 0.87
N PRO A 37 22.93 24.50 -0.03
CA PRO A 37 21.53 24.70 0.33
C PRO A 37 21.20 23.82 1.53
N ALA A 38 20.55 24.40 2.54
CA ALA A 38 20.14 23.69 3.73
C ALA A 38 19.32 22.45 3.34
N PRO A 39 19.56 21.27 3.96
CA PRO A 39 18.77 20.08 3.68
C PRO A 39 17.29 20.38 3.94
N ARG A 40 16.47 20.21 2.91
CA ARG A 40 15.02 20.41 2.96
C ARG A 40 14.42 19.45 4.00
N PRO A 41 13.45 19.89 4.82
CA PRO A 41 12.80 18.99 5.76
C PRO A 41 12.03 17.91 4.98
N PRO A 42 12.20 16.62 5.32
CA PRO A 42 11.39 15.56 4.73
C PRO A 42 9.94 15.72 5.17
N LEU A 43 9.01 15.51 4.24
CA LEU A 43 7.60 15.45 4.57
C LEU A 43 7.24 14.02 4.97
N VAL A 44 6.58 13.91 6.12
CA VAL A 44 6.22 12.66 6.76
C VAL A 44 4.70 12.63 6.84
N LEU A 45 4.08 11.50 6.49
CA LEU A 45 2.65 11.28 6.72
C LEU A 45 2.42 10.23 7.81
N PRO A 46 2.43 10.61 9.09
CA PRO A 46 1.75 9.83 10.10
C PRO A 46 0.24 9.83 9.82
N LEU A 47 -0.28 8.66 9.51
CA LEU A 47 -1.71 8.42 9.56
C LEU A 47 -2.09 8.21 11.02
N THR A 48 -2.98 9.06 11.53
CA THR A 48 -3.47 8.98 12.92
C THR A 48 -4.98 8.81 12.93
N ARG A 49 -5.47 7.91 13.77
CA ARG A 49 -6.90 7.65 13.91
C ARG A 49 -7.52 8.62 14.91
N THR A 50 -8.49 9.43 14.46
CA THR A 50 -9.33 10.24 15.34
C THR A 50 -10.70 9.58 15.51
N TYR A 51 -11.09 9.27 16.76
CA TYR A 51 -12.40 8.69 17.07
C TYR A 51 -13.46 9.79 17.23
N PRO A 52 -14.62 9.73 16.53
CA PRO A 52 -15.65 10.77 16.59
C PRO A 52 -16.44 10.83 17.91
N ASN A 53 -16.15 9.99 18.91
CA ASN A 53 -16.84 9.98 20.21
C ASN A 53 -15.89 9.89 21.42
N ALA A 54 -14.72 10.53 21.35
CA ALA A 54 -13.77 10.57 22.48
C ALA A 54 -14.31 11.31 23.73
N SER A 55 -15.40 12.07 23.62
CA SER A 55 -15.99 12.84 24.73
C SER A 55 -16.75 11.99 25.76
N ARG A 56 -17.21 10.77 25.42
CA ARG A 56 -17.90 9.88 26.39
C ARG A 56 -17.00 8.85 27.06
N LEU A 57 -15.88 8.46 26.44
CA LEU A 57 -14.85 7.63 27.08
C LEU A 57 -13.91 8.46 27.99
N SER A 58 -13.77 9.76 27.70
CA SER A 58 -13.00 10.74 28.48
C SER A 58 -13.47 10.90 29.94
N ALA A 59 -14.74 10.63 30.26
CA ALA A 59 -15.24 10.79 31.63
C ALA A 59 -14.81 9.66 32.58
N SER A 60 -14.52 8.46 32.06
CA SER A 60 -14.12 7.30 32.88
C SER A 60 -12.59 7.14 33.03
N LEU A 61 -11.81 7.79 32.15
CA LEU A 61 -10.33 7.73 32.13
C LEU A 61 -9.64 8.87 32.89
N ARG A 62 -10.38 9.79 33.53
CA ARG A 62 -9.79 10.92 34.28
C ARG A 62 -9.19 10.57 35.65
N ARG A 63 -9.08 9.29 35.99
CA ARG A 63 -8.34 8.84 37.18
C ARG A 63 -7.19 7.92 36.78
N GLY A 64 -6.11 8.53 36.31
CA GLY A 64 -4.77 7.94 36.33
C GLY A 64 -4.13 7.79 34.95
N LEU A 65 -2.90 8.33 34.87
CA LEU A 65 -1.83 8.10 33.88
C LEU A 65 -1.75 9.14 32.75
N GLY A 66 -0.63 9.87 32.76
CA GLY A 66 -0.20 10.75 31.68
C GLY A 66 0.05 9.97 30.39
N ASP A 67 0.28 10.71 29.32
CA ASP A 67 0.59 10.22 27.99
C ASP A 67 1.66 9.12 28.07
N VAL A 68 1.26 7.84 27.94
CA VAL A 68 2.19 6.72 28.04
C VAL A 68 2.98 6.71 26.75
N ILE A 69 4.22 7.19 26.81
CA ILE A 69 5.18 7.11 25.70
C ILE A 69 5.39 5.61 25.39
N ARG A 70 4.77 5.13 24.32
CA ARG A 70 4.97 3.78 23.80
C ARG A 70 6.26 3.76 22.96
N PRO A 71 7.05 2.66 23.00
CA PRO A 71 8.20 2.54 22.11
C PRO A 71 7.73 2.52 20.65
N ASN A 72 8.64 2.84 19.74
CA ASN A 72 8.41 2.69 18.31
C ASN A 72 9.49 1.80 17.68
N ALA A 73 9.16 1.23 16.53
CA ALA A 73 10.12 0.50 15.70
C ALA A 73 10.64 1.43 14.61
N ARG A 74 11.78 2.06 14.86
CA ARG A 74 12.50 2.83 13.84
C ARG A 74 13.36 1.91 13.00
N MET A 75 13.19 1.98 11.69
CA MET A 75 13.86 1.13 10.72
C MET A 75 14.37 1.96 9.53
N ARG A 76 15.40 1.47 8.85
CA ARG A 76 15.87 2.07 7.60
C ARG A 76 15.04 1.57 6.43
N LEU A 77 14.87 2.44 5.45
CA LEU A 77 14.42 2.04 4.11
C LEU A 77 15.65 1.91 3.21
N HIS A 78 15.60 0.92 2.34
CA HIS A 78 16.61 0.57 1.35
C HIS A 78 15.98 0.60 -0.05
N ASP A 79 16.80 0.37 -1.07
CA ASP A 79 16.40 0.38 -2.48
C ASP A 79 15.88 1.73 -2.98
N ASP A 80 15.47 1.76 -4.24
CA ASP A 80 15.02 2.96 -4.90
C ASP A 80 14.07 2.63 -6.07
N LEU A 81 13.32 3.66 -6.48
CA LEU A 81 12.32 3.55 -7.56
C LEU A 81 12.94 3.30 -8.95
N LEU A 82 14.19 3.71 -9.21
CA LEU A 82 14.80 3.60 -10.53
C LEU A 82 15.36 2.20 -10.78
N THR A 83 15.91 1.57 -9.75
CA THR A 83 16.57 0.26 -9.84
C THR A 83 15.56 -0.87 -9.68
N ASN A 84 14.76 -0.82 -8.62
CA ASN A 84 13.89 -1.93 -8.21
C ASN A 84 12.40 -1.59 -8.29
N GLY A 85 12.03 -0.30 -8.30
CA GLY A 85 10.62 0.13 -8.37
C GLY A 85 9.89 0.12 -7.02
N TYR A 86 10.59 -0.18 -5.92
CA TYR A 86 10.04 -0.23 -4.57
C TYR A 86 11.11 0.11 -3.53
N TYR A 87 10.67 0.26 -2.28
CA TYR A 87 11.54 0.41 -1.12
C TYR A 87 11.37 -0.79 -0.19
N THR A 88 12.50 -1.33 0.28
CA THR A 88 12.49 -2.42 1.26
C THR A 88 12.92 -1.96 2.65
N THR A 89 12.56 -2.74 3.66
CA THR A 89 13.15 -2.65 5.00
C THR A 89 13.66 -4.01 5.44
N ARG A 90 14.40 -4.07 6.56
CA ARG A 90 14.95 -5.31 7.10
C ARG A 90 14.11 -5.79 8.28
N LEU A 91 13.44 -6.92 8.12
CA LEU A 91 12.72 -7.62 9.19
C LEU A 91 13.50 -8.88 9.57
N TYR A 92 13.59 -9.14 10.86
CA TYR A 92 14.28 -10.31 11.39
C TYR A 92 13.27 -11.27 12.00
N ILE A 93 13.22 -12.52 11.53
CA ILE A 93 12.25 -13.54 11.96
C ILE A 93 12.99 -14.75 12.52
N GLY A 94 12.60 -15.22 13.70
CA GLY A 94 13.09 -16.45 14.32
C GLY A 94 14.08 -16.29 15.46
N SER A 95 14.41 -17.43 16.09
CA SER A 95 15.41 -17.55 17.15
C SER A 95 16.36 -18.74 16.90
N PRO A 96 17.59 -18.53 16.40
CA PRO A 96 18.23 -17.23 16.12
C PRO A 96 17.56 -16.45 14.95
N PRO A 97 17.68 -15.12 14.91
CA PRO A 97 17.01 -14.32 13.89
C PRO A 97 17.57 -14.54 12.47
N GLN A 98 16.67 -14.69 11.50
CA GLN A 98 16.94 -14.74 10.06
C GLN A 98 16.49 -13.39 9.44
N GLU A 99 17.32 -12.77 8.61
CA GLU A 99 17.08 -11.43 8.05
C GLU A 99 16.39 -11.51 6.69
N PHE A 100 15.42 -10.62 6.45
CA PHE A 100 14.68 -10.52 5.18
C PHE A 100 14.51 -9.07 4.75
N ALA A 101 14.69 -8.83 3.45
CA ALA A 101 14.40 -7.59 2.74
C ALA A 101 12.97 -7.56 2.23
N LEU A 102 12.08 -6.87 2.95
CA LEU A 102 10.66 -6.86 2.62
C LEU A 102 10.23 -5.53 2.02
N ILE A 103 9.48 -5.58 0.92
CA ILE A 103 8.81 -4.41 0.33
C ILE A 103 7.86 -3.82 1.37
N VAL A 104 7.97 -2.51 1.59
CA VAL A 104 7.10 -1.81 2.53
C VAL A 104 5.81 -1.43 1.81
N ASP A 105 4.70 -2.08 2.17
CA ASP A 105 3.48 -2.03 1.36
C ASP A 105 2.25 -1.65 2.19
N SER A 106 1.81 -0.40 2.08
CA SER A 106 0.57 0.11 2.69
C SER A 106 -0.71 -0.28 1.93
N GLY A 107 -0.57 -0.87 0.74
CA GLY A 107 -1.62 -1.48 -0.07
C GLY A 107 -1.83 -2.98 0.23
N SER A 108 -1.00 -3.62 1.06
CA SER A 108 -1.18 -5.04 1.45
C SER A 108 -1.47 -5.22 2.93
N THR A 109 -2.27 -6.25 3.24
CA THR A 109 -2.73 -6.59 4.60
C THR A 109 -2.02 -7.82 5.18
N VAL A 110 -0.98 -8.33 4.51
CA VAL A 110 -0.26 -9.55 4.95
C VAL A 110 1.24 -9.28 4.90
N THR A 111 1.94 -9.68 5.96
CA THR A 111 3.41 -9.80 5.95
C THR A 111 3.80 -11.25 5.66
N TYR A 112 4.68 -11.50 4.69
CA TYR A 112 5.11 -12.85 4.32
C TYR A 112 6.54 -12.90 3.77
N VAL A 113 7.12 -14.11 3.83
CA VAL A 113 8.44 -14.47 3.31
C VAL A 113 8.40 -15.88 2.69
N PRO A 114 9.23 -16.18 1.66
CA PRO A 114 9.36 -17.51 1.09
C PRO A 114 9.99 -18.45 2.10
N CYS A 115 9.36 -19.60 2.25
CA CYS A 115 9.85 -20.65 3.11
C CYS A 115 10.71 -21.66 2.36
N ALA A 116 11.57 -22.37 3.10
CA ALA A 116 12.46 -23.39 2.57
C ALA A 116 11.72 -24.48 1.76
N SER A 117 10.47 -24.75 2.12
CA SER A 117 9.58 -25.70 1.44
C SER A 117 8.97 -25.16 0.14
N CYS A 118 9.22 -23.91 -0.25
CA CYS A 118 8.64 -23.34 -1.45
C CYS A 118 9.26 -23.95 -2.72
N GLU A 119 8.48 -24.73 -3.47
CA GLU A 119 8.93 -25.27 -4.77
C GLU A 119 8.61 -24.33 -5.93
N GLN A 120 7.63 -23.43 -5.76
CA GLN A 120 7.15 -22.50 -6.78
C GLN A 120 7.44 -21.04 -6.43
N CYS A 121 8.65 -20.77 -5.91
CA CYS A 121 9.15 -19.41 -5.69
C CYS A 121 10.40 -19.15 -6.52
N GLY A 122 10.60 -17.89 -6.85
CA GLY A 122 11.78 -17.32 -7.43
C GLY A 122 13.01 -17.41 -6.52
N ASN A 123 14.07 -16.80 -7.02
CA ASN A 123 15.31 -16.60 -6.28
C ASN A 123 15.42 -15.12 -5.93
N HIS A 124 15.24 -14.81 -4.65
CA HIS A 124 15.34 -13.46 -4.10
C HIS A 124 16.74 -13.19 -3.54
N GLN A 125 16.95 -12.04 -2.91
CA GLN A 125 18.28 -11.63 -2.47
C GLN A 125 18.82 -12.44 -1.28
N ASP A 126 17.96 -12.81 -0.32
CA ASP A 126 18.34 -13.50 0.90
C ASP A 126 17.81 -14.95 0.92
N PRO A 127 18.40 -15.84 1.75
CA PRO A 127 17.92 -17.20 1.89
C PRO A 127 16.47 -17.26 2.39
N ARG A 128 15.70 -18.21 1.84
CA ARG A 128 14.34 -18.52 2.29
C ARG A 128 14.31 -18.86 3.78
N PHE A 129 13.22 -18.47 4.45
CA PHE A 129 13.01 -18.74 5.87
C PHE A 129 13.07 -20.24 6.13
N GLN A 130 13.86 -20.61 7.14
CA GLN A 130 14.06 -21.98 7.61
C GLN A 130 13.31 -22.17 8.94
N PRO A 131 12.07 -22.70 8.93
CA PRO A 131 11.29 -22.85 10.16
C PRO A 131 11.96 -23.76 11.18
N ASP A 132 12.57 -24.86 10.71
CA ASP A 132 13.24 -25.86 11.56
C ASP A 132 14.49 -25.33 12.27
N LEU A 133 15.05 -24.21 11.80
CA LEU A 133 16.19 -23.56 12.43
C LEU A 133 15.80 -22.53 13.49
N SER A 134 14.51 -22.25 13.65
CA SER A 134 14.00 -21.32 14.66
C SER A 134 13.38 -22.06 15.83
N SER A 135 13.95 -21.88 17.01
CA SER A 135 13.44 -22.44 18.28
C SER A 135 12.13 -21.81 18.75
N THR A 136 11.72 -20.68 18.17
CA THR A 136 10.47 -19.96 18.52
C THR A 136 9.39 -20.07 17.45
N TYR A 137 9.65 -20.78 16.35
CA TYR A 137 8.67 -21.00 15.30
C TYR A 137 7.53 -21.90 15.78
N SER A 138 6.30 -21.53 15.42
CA SER A 138 5.11 -22.35 15.63
C SER A 138 4.17 -22.26 14.43
N PRO A 139 3.79 -23.39 13.80
CA PRO A 139 2.80 -23.37 12.74
C PRO A 139 1.42 -23.00 13.32
N ILE A 140 0.68 -22.12 12.65
CA ILE A 140 -0.69 -21.79 13.05
C ILE A 140 -1.62 -22.93 12.64
N LYS A 141 -2.01 -23.73 13.61
CA LYS A 141 -2.92 -24.86 13.39
C LYS A 141 -4.26 -24.40 12.85
N CYS A 142 -4.79 -25.19 11.92
CA CYS A 142 -6.12 -25.01 11.36
C CYS A 142 -7.18 -24.87 12.47
N ASN A 143 -8.03 -23.87 12.34
CA ASN A 143 -9.14 -23.60 13.25
C ASN A 143 -10.30 -22.95 12.48
N VAL A 144 -11.42 -22.70 13.18
CA VAL A 144 -12.64 -22.16 12.56
C VAL A 144 -12.51 -20.71 12.09
N ASP A 145 -11.49 -19.99 12.55
CA ASP A 145 -11.28 -18.56 12.28
C ASP A 145 -10.33 -18.34 11.09
N CYS A 146 -9.90 -19.40 10.39
CA CYS A 146 -9.01 -19.29 9.23
C CYS A 146 -9.37 -20.28 8.12
N THR A 147 -8.94 -19.96 6.89
CA THR A 147 -8.88 -20.94 5.80
C THR A 147 -7.77 -21.92 6.09
N CYS A 148 -7.98 -23.21 5.81
CA CYS A 148 -6.97 -24.25 6.05
C CYS A 148 -6.50 -24.88 4.75
N ASP A 149 -5.34 -25.53 4.83
CA ASP A 149 -4.84 -26.42 3.80
C ASP A 149 -5.75 -27.64 3.59
N ASN A 150 -5.51 -28.38 2.50
CA ASN A 150 -6.33 -29.53 2.11
C ASN A 150 -6.41 -30.60 3.21
N ASP A 151 -5.32 -30.79 3.95
CA ASP A 151 -5.23 -31.76 5.06
C ASP A 151 -5.78 -31.21 6.38
N LYS A 152 -6.25 -29.95 6.41
CA LYS A 152 -6.80 -29.24 7.57
C LYS A 152 -5.87 -29.24 8.78
N ASN A 153 -4.57 -29.16 8.53
CA ASN A 153 -3.53 -29.11 9.54
C ASN A 153 -3.14 -27.69 9.89
N GLN A 154 -3.10 -26.79 8.92
CA GLN A 154 -2.54 -25.45 9.07
C GLN A 154 -3.42 -24.39 8.41
N CYS A 155 -3.48 -23.21 9.00
CA CYS A 155 -4.11 -22.06 8.36
C CYS A 155 -3.30 -21.61 7.14
N THR A 156 -3.98 -21.17 6.09
CA THR A 156 -3.38 -20.69 4.84
C THR A 156 -3.69 -19.22 4.61
N TYR A 157 -2.91 -18.61 3.73
CA TYR A 157 -3.20 -17.29 3.17
C TYR A 157 -3.00 -17.31 1.66
N GLU A 158 -3.73 -16.43 0.98
CA GLU A 158 -3.57 -16.18 -0.44
C GLU A 158 -3.81 -14.69 -0.71
N ARG A 159 -2.98 -14.11 -1.58
CA ARG A 159 -3.11 -12.73 -2.02
C ARG A 159 -2.89 -12.63 -3.52
N GLN A 160 -3.73 -11.83 -4.16
CA GLN A 160 -3.59 -11.43 -5.55
C GLN A 160 -3.42 -9.91 -5.61
N TYR A 161 -2.47 -9.46 -6.40
CA TYR A 161 -2.10 -8.05 -6.54
C TYR A 161 -2.67 -7.43 -7.81
N ALA A 162 -2.66 -6.10 -7.86
CA ALA A 162 -3.19 -5.35 -9.00
C ALA A 162 -2.40 -5.62 -10.29
N GLU A 163 -1.09 -5.91 -10.20
CA GLU A 163 -0.28 -6.37 -11.33
C GLU A 163 -0.53 -7.84 -11.74
N MET A 164 -1.55 -8.49 -11.17
CA MET A 164 -1.98 -9.86 -11.45
C MET A 164 -1.04 -10.97 -10.92
N SER A 165 0.02 -10.61 -10.21
CA SER A 165 0.83 -11.53 -9.42
C SER A 165 0.03 -12.09 -8.23
N SER A 166 0.41 -13.28 -7.76
CA SER A 166 -0.17 -13.89 -6.57
C SER A 166 0.90 -14.46 -5.65
N SER A 167 0.59 -14.50 -4.35
CA SER A 167 1.38 -15.11 -3.28
C SER A 167 0.46 -15.98 -2.44
N SER A 168 0.89 -17.20 -2.13
CA SER A 168 0.13 -18.11 -1.27
C SER A 168 1.02 -18.99 -0.42
N GLY A 169 0.49 -19.42 0.72
CA GLY A 169 1.21 -20.29 1.63
C GLY A 169 0.48 -20.57 2.92
N VAL A 170 1.25 -21.01 3.91
CA VAL A 170 0.75 -21.37 5.24
C VAL A 170 1.08 -20.28 6.25
N LEU A 171 0.29 -20.17 7.32
CA LEU A 171 0.55 -19.20 8.39
C LEU A 171 1.46 -19.81 9.46
N GLY A 172 2.52 -19.09 9.79
CA GLY A 172 3.41 -19.39 10.89
C GLY A 172 3.45 -18.22 11.86
N GLU A 173 3.79 -18.50 13.11
CA GLU A 173 4.09 -17.49 14.11
C GLU A 173 5.51 -17.67 14.61
N ASP A 174 6.23 -16.55 14.71
CA ASP A 174 7.58 -16.57 15.26
C ASP A 174 7.90 -15.20 15.90
N THR A 175 9.09 -15.11 16.50
CA THR A 175 9.65 -13.88 17.04
C THR A 175 10.12 -12.99 15.89
N VAL A 176 9.56 -11.79 15.78
CA VAL A 176 9.97 -10.75 14.85
C VAL A 176 10.70 -9.62 15.57
N SER A 177 11.73 -9.06 14.94
CA SER A 177 12.43 -7.87 15.44
C SER A 177 12.81 -6.91 14.31
N PHE A 178 12.98 -5.64 14.68
CA PHE A 178 12.98 -4.50 13.74
C PHE A 178 14.36 -3.86 13.59
N GLY A 179 15.42 -4.64 13.79
CA GLY A 179 16.79 -4.16 13.74
C GLY A 179 17.23 -3.35 14.96
N ARG A 180 18.47 -2.84 14.90
CA ARG A 180 19.16 -2.24 16.05
C ARG A 180 18.73 -0.81 16.40
N GLU A 181 18.08 -0.13 15.46
CA GLU A 181 17.59 1.24 15.64
C GLU A 181 16.21 1.30 16.31
N SER A 182 15.57 0.15 16.45
CA SER A 182 14.25 0.01 17.06
C SER A 182 14.32 0.04 18.60
N GLU A 183 13.45 0.84 19.22
CA GLU A 183 13.21 0.81 20.66
C GLU A 183 12.25 -0.34 21.04
N LEU A 184 11.43 -0.77 20.08
CA LEU A 184 10.53 -1.89 20.24
C LEU A 184 11.33 -3.20 20.33
N LYS A 185 11.18 -3.89 21.46
CA LYS A 185 11.74 -5.23 21.70
C LYS A 185 11.12 -6.26 20.76
N PRO A 186 11.79 -7.41 20.49
CA PRO A 186 11.22 -8.48 19.69
C PRO A 186 9.80 -8.85 20.15
N GLN A 187 8.91 -9.06 19.19
CA GLN A 187 7.51 -9.40 19.42
C GLN A 187 7.21 -10.74 18.74
N ARG A 188 6.23 -11.50 19.23
CA ARG A 188 5.67 -12.58 18.41
C ARG A 188 4.81 -11.97 17.31
N ALA A 189 4.80 -12.53 16.11
CA ALA A 189 3.87 -12.13 15.06
C ALA A 189 3.58 -13.31 14.13
N VAL A 190 2.36 -13.35 13.61
CA VAL A 190 1.92 -14.26 12.55
C VAL A 190 2.33 -13.66 11.21
N PHE A 191 2.85 -14.50 10.33
CA PHE A 191 3.25 -14.12 8.98
C PHE A 191 2.97 -15.27 8.00
N GLY A 192 2.93 -14.93 6.72
CA GLY A 192 2.84 -15.91 5.64
C GLY A 192 4.19 -16.57 5.40
N CYS A 193 4.20 -17.90 5.50
CA CYS A 193 5.27 -18.77 5.04
C CYS A 193 4.91 -19.19 3.62
N GLU A 194 5.40 -18.44 2.64
CA GLU A 194 5.03 -18.56 1.24
C GLU A 194 5.57 -19.86 0.63
N ILE A 195 4.71 -20.53 -0.15
CA ILE A 195 5.00 -21.81 -0.83
C ILE A 195 4.76 -21.76 -2.35
N SER A 196 4.15 -20.69 -2.84
CA SER A 196 3.94 -20.44 -4.27
C SER A 196 3.75 -18.94 -4.53
N GLU A 197 4.42 -18.45 -5.55
CA GLU A 197 4.26 -17.10 -6.09
C GLU A 197 4.22 -17.09 -7.63
N THR A 198 3.62 -16.05 -8.21
CA THR A 198 3.46 -15.91 -9.66
C THR A 198 3.75 -14.48 -10.12
N GLY A 199 3.87 -14.29 -11.43
CA GLY A 199 4.00 -12.96 -12.03
C GLY A 199 5.30 -12.26 -11.65
N ASP A 200 5.20 -10.96 -11.39
CA ASP A 200 6.34 -10.10 -11.08
C ASP A 200 7.02 -10.48 -9.76
N LEU A 201 6.26 -11.00 -8.79
CA LEU A 201 6.78 -11.51 -7.52
C LEU A 201 7.84 -12.61 -7.73
N PHE A 202 7.59 -13.53 -8.67
CA PHE A 202 8.52 -14.62 -8.99
C PHE A 202 9.91 -14.13 -9.43
N SER A 203 9.98 -12.93 -10.01
CA SER A 203 11.24 -12.35 -10.51
C SER A 203 11.77 -11.21 -9.65
N GLN A 204 11.08 -10.88 -8.56
CA GLN A 204 11.42 -9.74 -7.73
C GLN A 204 12.72 -9.99 -6.95
N HIS A 205 13.46 -8.91 -6.69
CA HIS A 205 14.69 -8.96 -5.91
C HIS A 205 14.44 -9.09 -4.39
N ALA A 206 13.42 -8.41 -3.88
CA ALA A 206 13.03 -8.47 -2.47
C ALA A 206 12.56 -9.86 -2.05
N ASP A 207 12.68 -10.18 -0.76
CA ASP A 207 12.33 -11.50 -0.21
C ASP A 207 10.86 -11.62 0.17
N GLY A 208 10.00 -10.68 -0.22
CA GLY A 208 8.60 -10.68 0.15
C GLY A 208 8.10 -9.29 0.54
N ILE A 209 6.98 -9.26 1.27
CA ILE A 209 6.24 -8.04 1.53
C ILE A 209 5.96 -7.87 3.02
N MET A 210 6.15 -6.66 3.52
CA MET A 210 5.69 -6.18 4.81
C MET A 210 4.39 -5.39 4.62
N GLY A 211 3.25 -6.08 4.72
CA GLY A 211 1.94 -5.44 4.67
C GLY A 211 1.69 -4.50 5.86
N LEU A 212 1.43 -3.23 5.57
CA LEU A 212 1.08 -2.17 6.53
C LEU A 212 -0.41 -1.78 6.46
N GLY A 213 -1.16 -2.30 5.51
CA GLY A 213 -2.60 -2.10 5.37
C GLY A 213 -3.40 -2.65 6.55
N ARG A 214 -4.65 -2.21 6.70
CA ARG A 214 -5.52 -2.60 7.81
C ARG A 214 -6.03 -4.02 7.61
N GLY A 215 -5.53 -4.96 8.41
CA GLY A 215 -5.91 -6.36 8.41
C GLY A 215 -5.14 -7.16 9.46
N GLN A 216 -5.77 -8.19 10.01
CA GLN A 216 -5.24 -8.97 11.16
C GLN A 216 -3.87 -9.63 10.90
N LEU A 217 -3.48 -9.83 9.64
CA LEU A 217 -2.19 -10.41 9.23
C LEU A 217 -1.13 -9.35 8.89
N SER A 218 -1.47 -8.06 8.98
CA SER A 218 -0.50 -6.97 8.87
C SER A 218 0.35 -6.92 10.13
N ILE A 219 1.64 -6.62 9.97
CA ILE A 219 2.51 -6.37 11.12
C ILE A 219 2.02 -5.18 11.95
N MET A 220 1.37 -4.18 11.34
CA MET A 220 0.86 -3.00 12.05
C MET A 220 -0.23 -3.37 13.03
N ASP A 221 -1.32 -3.96 12.56
CA ASP A 221 -2.47 -4.31 13.40
C ASP A 221 -2.07 -5.28 14.50
N GLN A 222 -1.21 -6.27 14.22
CA GLN A 222 -0.73 -7.20 15.24
C GLN A 222 0.04 -6.53 16.37
N LEU A 223 0.85 -5.50 16.08
CA LEU A 223 1.60 -4.75 17.09
C LEU A 223 0.70 -3.77 17.85
N VAL A 224 -0.27 -3.15 17.16
CA VAL A 224 -1.25 -2.24 17.75
C VAL A 224 -2.20 -2.99 18.69
N ASP A 225 -2.70 -4.16 18.29
CA ASP A 225 -3.60 -5.00 19.07
C ASP A 225 -2.93 -5.54 20.34
N LYS A 226 -1.61 -5.77 20.30
CA LYS A 226 -0.80 -6.11 21.47
C LYS A 226 -0.53 -4.92 22.39
N GLY A 227 -0.89 -3.71 21.96
CA GLY A 227 -0.69 -2.48 22.71
C GLY A 227 0.77 -2.05 22.85
N VAL A 228 1.68 -2.60 22.03
CA VAL A 228 3.13 -2.36 22.15
C VAL A 228 3.60 -1.12 21.39
N ILE A 229 2.82 -0.67 20.41
CA ILE A 229 3.02 0.60 19.70
C ILE A 229 1.70 1.39 19.64
N SER A 230 1.76 2.63 19.15
CA SER A 230 0.55 3.40 18.80
C SER A 230 0.05 3.03 17.40
N ASP A 231 -1.24 3.25 17.14
CA ASP A 231 -1.89 3.04 15.84
C ASP A 231 -1.53 4.16 14.84
N SER A 232 -0.26 4.16 14.43
CA SER A 232 0.30 5.06 13.42
C SER A 232 1.63 4.51 12.92
N PHE A 233 1.99 4.87 11.69
CA PHE A 233 3.34 4.66 11.16
C PHE A 233 3.71 5.84 10.26
N SER A 234 5.00 5.97 9.98
CA SER A 234 5.55 7.05 9.17
C SER A 234 6.55 6.51 8.16
N LEU A 235 6.47 6.98 6.92
CA LEU A 235 7.39 6.66 5.83
C LEU A 235 8.06 7.94 5.34
N CYS A 236 9.38 7.90 5.18
CA CYS A 236 10.20 9.03 4.74
C CYS A 236 11.27 8.54 3.76
N TYR A 237 11.03 8.76 2.46
CA TYR A 237 11.91 8.31 1.38
C TYR A 237 12.99 9.34 1.04
N GLY A 238 14.19 8.88 0.67
CA GLY A 238 15.30 9.74 0.27
C GLY A 238 15.13 10.42 -1.09
N GLY A 239 14.22 9.93 -1.93
CA GLY A 239 13.98 10.48 -3.28
C GLY A 239 14.97 10.01 -4.35
N MET A 240 14.80 10.53 -5.57
CA MET A 240 15.37 9.98 -6.82
C MET A 240 16.90 9.90 -6.90
N ASP A 241 17.64 10.76 -6.18
CA ASP A 241 19.11 10.79 -6.20
C ASP A 241 19.76 10.17 -4.94
N ILE A 242 18.97 9.86 -3.92
CA ILE A 242 19.48 9.36 -2.63
C ILE A 242 19.09 7.89 -2.43
N GLY A 243 17.88 7.50 -2.82
CA GLY A 243 17.32 6.18 -2.50
C GLY A 243 17.11 6.01 -0.98
N GLY A 244 16.64 4.83 -0.59
CA GLY A 244 16.37 4.45 0.78
C GLY A 244 15.50 5.45 1.56
N GLY A 245 15.76 5.58 2.86
CA GLY A 245 15.01 6.46 3.74
C GLY A 245 14.90 5.93 5.17
N ALA A 246 13.82 6.30 5.85
CA ALA A 246 13.50 5.83 7.18
C ALA A 246 12.00 5.57 7.31
N MET A 247 11.66 4.60 8.16
CA MET A 247 10.30 4.33 8.58
C MET A 247 10.21 4.17 10.09
N VAL A 248 9.01 4.41 10.62
CA VAL A 248 8.70 4.22 12.04
C VAL A 248 7.35 3.52 12.14
N LEU A 249 7.30 2.36 12.82
CA LEU A 249 6.05 1.76 13.27
C LEU A 249 5.78 2.24 14.70
N GLY A 250 4.63 2.87 14.93
CA GLY A 250 4.28 3.54 16.18
C GLY A 250 4.22 5.06 16.05
N GLY A 251 3.97 5.72 17.18
CA GLY A 251 3.82 7.17 17.24
C GLY A 251 5.15 7.90 17.06
N MET A 252 5.15 8.96 16.28
CA MET A 252 6.20 9.98 16.28
C MET A 252 5.59 11.39 16.26
N PRO A 253 6.27 12.39 16.83
CA PRO A 253 5.81 13.77 16.74
C PRO A 253 5.69 14.21 15.28
N ALA A 254 4.55 14.80 14.92
CA ALA A 254 4.35 15.34 13.59
C ALA A 254 5.34 16.50 13.33
N PRO A 255 6.04 16.51 12.18
CA PRO A 255 6.90 17.63 11.81
C PRO A 255 6.10 18.94 11.69
N PRO A 256 6.73 20.10 11.98
CA PRO A 256 6.11 21.40 11.72
C PRO A 256 5.71 21.56 10.24
N GLY A 257 4.51 22.09 9.98
CA GLY A 257 4.02 22.32 8.63
C GLY A 257 3.42 21.10 7.93
N MET A 258 3.24 19.99 8.66
CA MET A 258 2.58 18.80 8.13
C MET A 258 1.11 19.09 7.72
N VAL A 259 0.73 18.57 6.55
CA VAL A 259 -0.64 18.62 6.03
C VAL A 259 -1.38 17.32 6.37
N PHE A 260 -2.64 17.43 6.78
CA PHE A 260 -3.45 16.28 7.16
C PHE A 260 -4.64 16.11 6.22
N SER A 261 -5.02 14.86 5.96
CA SER A 261 -6.24 14.52 5.24
C SER A 261 -6.99 13.43 6.00
N ARG A 262 -8.31 13.42 5.88
CA ARG A 262 -9.13 12.39 6.53
C ARG A 262 -8.96 11.08 5.76
N SER A 263 -8.68 10.01 6.50
CA SER A 263 -8.77 8.63 6.01
C SER A 263 -9.98 7.94 6.61
N ASP A 264 -10.67 7.13 5.80
CA ASP A 264 -11.88 6.43 6.22
C ASP A 264 -11.62 4.92 6.35
N PRO A 265 -11.34 4.42 7.56
CA PRO A 265 -11.03 3.01 7.77
C PRO A 265 -12.17 2.05 7.47
N VAL A 266 -13.40 2.55 7.30
CA VAL A 266 -14.56 1.73 6.93
C VAL A 266 -14.63 1.56 5.41
N ARG A 267 -14.06 2.48 4.64
CA ARG A 267 -14.14 2.47 3.17
C ARG A 267 -13.36 1.33 2.54
N SER A 268 -12.17 1.03 3.06
CA SER A 268 -11.31 -0.06 2.59
C SER A 268 -10.24 -0.39 3.63
N PRO A 269 -9.61 -1.58 3.51
CA PRO A 269 -8.41 -1.89 4.30
C PRO A 269 -7.21 -0.98 3.96
N TYR A 270 -7.29 -0.23 2.87
CA TYR A 270 -6.22 0.65 2.41
C TYR A 270 -6.32 2.05 3.02
N TYR A 271 -5.20 2.78 2.99
CA TYR A 271 -5.15 4.15 3.47
C TYR A 271 -5.66 5.11 2.39
N ASN A 272 -6.97 5.35 2.39
CA ASN A 272 -7.60 6.28 1.48
C ASN A 272 -7.52 7.73 1.98
N ILE A 273 -7.48 8.67 1.06
CA ILE A 273 -7.58 10.12 1.29
C ILE A 273 -8.64 10.75 0.39
N GLU A 274 -9.23 11.85 0.84
CA GLU A 274 -10.25 12.59 0.09
C GLU A 274 -9.60 13.63 -0.84
N LEU A 275 -9.04 13.20 -1.97
CA LEU A 275 -8.58 14.11 -3.03
C LEU A 275 -9.78 14.72 -3.75
N LYS A 276 -9.77 16.04 -3.96
CA LYS A 276 -10.85 16.76 -4.66
C LYS A 276 -10.36 17.40 -5.94
N GLU A 277 -9.18 17.99 -5.94
CA GLU A 277 -8.64 18.69 -7.10
C GLU A 277 -7.14 18.45 -7.25
N ILE A 278 -6.70 18.50 -8.51
CA ILE A 278 -5.29 18.61 -8.89
C ILE A 278 -5.12 19.97 -9.55
N HIS A 279 -4.14 20.76 -9.13
CA HIS A 279 -3.78 22.03 -9.76
C HIS A 279 -2.43 21.87 -10.46
N VAL A 280 -2.30 22.41 -11.67
CA VAL A 280 -1.03 22.48 -12.41
C VAL A 280 -0.69 23.94 -12.65
N ALA A 281 0.49 24.38 -12.21
CA ALA A 281 0.89 25.79 -12.26
C ALA A 281 -0.14 26.72 -11.60
N GLY A 282 -0.68 26.30 -10.44
CA GLY A 282 -1.69 27.05 -9.68
C GLY A 282 -3.09 27.08 -10.28
N LYS A 283 -3.37 26.33 -11.36
CA LYS A 283 -4.70 26.25 -11.97
C LYS A 283 -5.31 24.86 -11.80
N ALA A 284 -6.52 24.80 -11.26
CA ALA A 284 -7.28 23.56 -11.15
C ALA A 284 -7.54 22.92 -12.52
N LEU A 285 -7.36 21.60 -12.61
CA LEU A 285 -7.79 20.83 -13.77
C LEU A 285 -9.31 20.90 -13.91
N ARG A 286 -9.80 21.03 -15.15
CA ARG A 286 -11.23 21.08 -15.45
C ARG A 286 -11.83 19.68 -15.40
N LEU A 287 -12.05 19.17 -14.20
CA LEU A 287 -12.57 17.83 -13.92
C LEU A 287 -13.74 17.91 -12.94
N ASP A 288 -14.65 16.94 -13.03
CA ASP A 288 -15.62 16.70 -11.98
C ASP A 288 -14.92 16.06 -10.78
N GLN A 289 -15.03 16.64 -9.58
CA GLN A 289 -14.36 16.16 -8.38
C GLN A 289 -14.73 14.71 -8.03
N ARG A 290 -15.90 14.22 -8.46
CA ARG A 290 -16.34 12.82 -8.26
C ARG A 290 -15.41 11.81 -8.91
N ILE A 291 -14.58 12.21 -9.88
CA ILE A 291 -13.61 11.33 -10.53
C ILE A 291 -12.58 10.75 -9.55
N PHE A 292 -12.26 11.49 -8.47
CA PHE A 292 -11.31 11.07 -7.43
C PHE A 292 -11.99 10.31 -6.28
N ASP A 293 -13.32 10.20 -6.30
CA ASP A 293 -14.13 9.61 -5.24
C ASP A 293 -14.79 8.29 -5.67
N GLY A 294 -14.07 7.49 -6.47
CA GLY A 294 -14.48 6.13 -6.87
C GLY A 294 -14.52 5.16 -5.69
N LYS A 295 -14.76 3.86 -5.89
CA LYS A 295 -14.98 2.86 -4.81
C LYS A 295 -14.06 3.01 -3.58
N HIS A 296 -12.75 3.07 -3.80
CA HIS A 296 -11.75 3.18 -2.71
C HIS A 296 -11.22 4.61 -2.49
N GLY A 297 -11.73 5.60 -3.24
CA GLY A 297 -11.21 6.96 -3.24
C GLY A 297 -9.80 7.02 -3.83
N THR A 298 -8.97 7.93 -3.32
CA THR A 298 -7.54 7.96 -3.65
C THR A 298 -6.77 7.18 -2.59
N VAL A 299 -6.09 6.11 -2.98
CA VAL A 299 -5.34 5.23 -2.07
C VAL A 299 -3.88 5.67 -1.98
N LEU A 300 -3.35 5.75 -0.76
CA LEU A 300 -1.92 5.90 -0.49
C LEU A 300 -1.29 4.51 -0.38
N ASP A 301 -0.46 4.19 -1.36
CA ASP A 301 0.15 2.89 -1.52
C ASP A 301 1.65 3.02 -1.72
N SER A 302 2.43 2.52 -0.76
CA SER A 302 3.89 2.47 -0.84
C SER A 302 4.42 1.28 -1.65
N GLY A 303 3.59 0.27 -1.89
CA GLY A 303 3.91 -0.91 -2.72
C GLY A 303 3.78 -0.66 -4.21
N THR A 304 3.15 0.46 -4.61
CA THR A 304 3.00 0.83 -6.03
C THR A 304 4.07 1.84 -6.47
N THR A 305 4.76 1.57 -7.58
CA THR A 305 5.86 2.40 -8.10
C THR A 305 5.39 3.73 -8.68
N TYR A 306 4.14 3.79 -9.15
CA TYR A 306 3.56 4.93 -9.85
C TYR A 306 2.16 5.25 -9.27
N ALA A 307 1.80 6.51 -9.15
CA ALA A 307 0.44 6.98 -8.96
C ALA A 307 -0.46 6.75 -10.19
N TYR A 308 -1.56 6.02 -10.03
CA TYR A 308 -2.51 5.77 -11.11
C TYR A 308 -3.65 6.78 -11.07
N LEU A 309 -3.91 7.45 -12.20
CA LEU A 309 -5.06 8.35 -12.35
C LEU A 309 -6.13 7.74 -13.26
N PRO A 310 -7.42 8.02 -13.00
CA PRO A 310 -8.47 7.78 -13.97
C PRO A 310 -8.13 8.43 -15.32
N GLU A 311 -8.44 7.78 -16.43
CA GLU A 311 -7.99 8.19 -17.77
C GLU A 311 -8.29 9.67 -18.06
N GLN A 312 -9.49 10.16 -17.74
CA GLN A 312 -9.85 11.58 -17.97
C GLN A 312 -9.00 12.53 -17.12
N ALA A 313 -8.68 12.16 -15.88
CA ALA A 313 -7.81 12.95 -15.01
C ALA A 313 -6.37 12.95 -15.52
N PHE A 314 -5.86 11.79 -15.96
CA PHE A 314 -4.54 11.69 -16.58
C PHE A 314 -4.45 12.57 -17.83
N LEU A 315 -5.43 12.49 -18.74
CA LEU A 315 -5.44 13.30 -19.96
C LEU A 315 -5.48 14.81 -19.66
N ALA A 316 -6.31 15.24 -18.70
CA ALA A 316 -6.34 16.65 -18.29
C ALA A 316 -5.03 17.11 -17.67
N PHE A 317 -4.42 16.30 -16.80
CA PHE A 317 -3.13 16.58 -16.18
C PHE A 317 -2.03 16.72 -17.23
N LYS A 318 -1.98 15.75 -18.13
CA LYS A 318 -1.06 15.68 -19.26
C LYS A 318 -1.15 16.90 -20.18
N ASP A 319 -2.37 17.30 -20.55
CA ASP A 319 -2.59 18.46 -21.41
C ASP A 319 -2.22 19.77 -20.68
N ALA A 320 -2.56 19.89 -19.40
CA ALA A 320 -2.17 21.04 -18.58
C ALA A 320 -0.64 21.15 -18.46
N MET A 321 0.05 20.05 -18.17
CA MET A 321 1.50 20.03 -18.06
C MET A 321 2.19 20.35 -19.39
N THR A 322 1.78 19.69 -20.48
CA THR A 322 2.36 19.92 -21.80
C THR A 322 2.09 21.32 -22.36
N SER A 323 1.06 22.01 -21.86
CA SER A 323 0.81 23.43 -22.13
C SER A 323 1.74 24.39 -21.38
N LYS A 324 2.54 23.89 -20.42
CA LYS A 324 3.51 24.68 -19.65
C LYS A 324 4.95 24.39 -20.06
N VAL A 325 5.22 23.16 -20.49
CA VAL A 325 6.57 22.73 -20.89
C VAL A 325 6.75 22.89 -22.40
N HIS A 326 7.13 24.10 -22.83
CA HIS A 326 7.37 24.41 -24.26
C HIS A 326 8.84 24.36 -24.68
N SER A 327 9.76 24.51 -23.73
CA SER A 327 11.21 24.59 -23.99
C SER A 327 11.85 23.23 -24.29
N LEU A 328 11.19 22.13 -23.90
CA LEU A 328 11.74 20.78 -24.03
C LEU A 328 11.21 20.04 -25.25
N LYS A 329 12.07 19.18 -25.81
CA LYS A 329 11.68 18.29 -26.91
C LYS A 329 10.85 17.13 -26.39
N LYS A 330 9.60 17.03 -26.80
CA LYS A 330 8.78 15.83 -26.55
C LYS A 330 9.35 14.63 -27.30
N ILE A 331 9.44 13.50 -26.62
CA ILE A 331 9.91 12.22 -27.12
C ILE A 331 8.96 11.11 -26.67
N ARG A 332 9.00 9.96 -27.35
CA ARG A 332 8.22 8.79 -26.96
C ARG A 332 8.77 8.18 -25.66
N GLY A 333 7.87 7.54 -24.90
CA GLY A 333 8.21 6.70 -23.76
C GLY A 333 9.15 5.54 -24.11
N PRO A 334 9.84 4.98 -23.10
CA PRO A 334 10.65 3.79 -23.28
C PRO A 334 9.79 2.57 -23.63
N ASP A 335 8.59 2.45 -23.07
CA ASP A 335 7.63 1.41 -23.42
C ASP A 335 6.67 1.89 -24.51
N PRO A 336 6.68 1.27 -25.72
CA PRO A 336 5.79 1.65 -26.81
C PRO A 336 4.32 1.27 -26.58
N ASN A 337 4.02 0.38 -25.61
CA ASN A 337 2.67 -0.03 -25.28
C ASN A 337 1.93 1.04 -24.46
N TYR A 338 2.67 1.86 -23.73
CA TYR A 338 2.11 2.95 -22.94
C TYR A 338 2.22 4.29 -23.69
N LYS A 339 1.19 5.13 -23.54
CA LYS A 339 1.15 6.47 -24.14
C LYS A 339 1.83 7.49 -23.21
N ASP A 340 3.05 7.19 -22.78
CA ASP A 340 3.82 8.05 -21.90
C ASP A 340 4.27 9.31 -22.62
N ILE A 341 4.44 10.40 -21.87
CA ILE A 341 5.04 11.63 -22.38
C ILE A 341 6.38 11.83 -21.72
N CYS A 342 7.41 11.72 -22.55
CA CYS A 342 8.77 12.00 -22.15
C CYS A 342 9.23 13.33 -22.75
N PHE A 343 10.07 14.03 -22.00
CA PHE A 343 10.71 15.27 -22.40
C PHE A 343 12.22 15.05 -22.38
N ALA A 344 12.90 15.51 -23.43
CA ALA A 344 14.36 15.52 -23.51
C ALA A 344 14.89 16.95 -23.40
N GLY A 345 16.00 17.11 -22.67
CA GLY A 345 16.74 18.36 -22.57
C GLY A 345 16.56 19.12 -21.26
N ALA A 346 15.99 18.51 -20.23
CA ALA A 346 15.77 19.15 -18.92
C ALA A 346 17.04 19.27 -18.05
N GLY A 347 18.18 18.76 -18.51
CA GLY A 347 19.39 18.66 -17.70
C GLY A 347 19.39 17.46 -16.75
N ARG A 348 20.40 17.36 -15.88
CA ARG A 348 20.54 16.26 -14.90
C ARG A 348 20.20 16.66 -13.47
N ASN A 349 20.28 17.95 -13.17
CA ASN A 349 20.13 18.43 -11.80
C ASN A 349 18.65 18.50 -11.44
N VAL A 350 18.20 17.62 -10.55
CA VAL A 350 16.84 17.57 -10.04
C VAL A 350 16.40 18.92 -9.46
N SER A 351 17.31 19.65 -8.83
CA SER A 351 17.02 20.98 -8.25
C SER A 351 16.65 22.05 -9.28
N GLN A 352 16.99 21.85 -10.56
CA GLN A 352 16.68 22.78 -11.65
C GLN A 352 15.38 22.42 -12.38
N LEU A 353 14.74 21.30 -12.03
CA LEU A 353 13.51 20.88 -12.70
C LEU A 353 12.37 21.89 -12.50
N SER A 354 12.32 22.57 -11.36
CA SER A 354 11.32 23.62 -11.07
C SER A 354 11.43 24.85 -11.98
N GLU A 355 12.56 25.04 -12.68
CA GLU A 355 12.70 26.12 -13.67
C GLU A 355 11.96 25.80 -14.98
N VAL A 356 11.67 24.52 -15.22
CA VAL A 356 11.14 24.02 -16.50
C VAL A 356 9.76 23.39 -16.35
N PHE A 357 9.55 22.67 -15.25
CA PHE A 357 8.31 21.97 -14.94
C PHE A 357 7.55 22.71 -13.83
N PRO A 358 6.23 22.89 -13.98
CA PRO A 358 5.42 23.60 -13.00
C PRO A 358 5.12 22.76 -11.76
N ASP A 359 4.99 23.41 -10.60
CA ASP A 359 4.46 22.74 -9.41
C ASP A 359 3.06 22.16 -9.64
N VAL A 360 2.80 21.04 -8.95
CA VAL A 360 1.53 20.33 -8.96
C VAL A 360 0.96 20.33 -7.55
N ASP A 361 -0.25 20.82 -7.37
CA ASP A 361 -0.90 20.78 -6.06
C ASP A 361 -1.99 19.72 -6.01
N MET A 362 -2.07 19.00 -4.89
CA MET A 362 -3.19 18.16 -4.52
C MET A 362 -4.03 18.85 -3.46
N VAL A 363 -5.33 19.02 -3.72
CA VAL A 363 -6.26 19.67 -2.81
C VAL A 363 -7.20 18.63 -2.21
N PHE A 364 -7.23 18.56 -0.88
CA PHE A 364 -8.01 17.58 -0.13
C PHE A 364 -9.39 18.11 0.28
N GLY A 365 -10.26 17.23 0.75
CA GLY A 365 -11.65 17.55 1.14
C GLY A 365 -11.78 18.61 2.24
N ASN A 366 -10.75 18.78 3.07
CA ASN A 366 -10.67 19.83 4.09
C ASN A 366 -10.14 21.17 3.55
N GLY A 367 -9.92 21.29 2.24
CA GLY A 367 -9.35 22.48 1.59
C GLY A 367 -7.84 22.64 1.78
N GLN A 368 -7.18 21.74 2.51
CA GLN A 368 -5.72 21.77 2.62
C GLN A 368 -5.08 21.35 1.29
N LYS A 369 -3.89 21.89 1.07
CA LYS A 369 -3.13 21.74 -0.16
C LYS A 369 -1.78 21.10 0.13
N LEU A 370 -1.44 20.08 -0.65
CA LEU A 370 -0.11 19.50 -0.70
C LEU A 370 0.54 19.84 -2.04
N SER A 371 1.65 20.58 -2.00
CA SER A 371 2.40 20.98 -3.20
C SER A 371 3.50 19.98 -3.52
N LEU A 372 3.53 19.51 -4.76
CA LEU A 372 4.47 18.53 -5.28
C LEU A 372 5.43 19.21 -6.23
N SER A 373 6.71 19.05 -5.89
CA SER A 373 7.82 19.47 -6.73
C SER A 373 8.01 18.50 -7.90
N PRO A 374 8.66 18.92 -9.01
CA PRO A 374 8.84 18.07 -10.19
C PRO A 374 9.44 16.70 -9.93
N GLU A 375 10.35 16.58 -8.95
CA GLU A 375 10.93 15.31 -8.52
C GLU A 375 9.92 14.30 -7.97
N ASN A 376 8.72 14.74 -7.58
CA ASN A 376 7.69 13.88 -7.01
C ASN A 376 6.74 13.29 -8.07
N TYR A 377 6.66 13.86 -9.28
CA TYR A 377 5.75 13.38 -10.32
C TYR A 377 6.43 13.07 -11.66
N LEU A 378 7.73 13.36 -11.79
CA LEU A 378 8.55 12.98 -12.94
C LEU A 378 9.35 11.72 -12.67
N PHE A 379 9.51 10.90 -13.70
CA PHE A 379 10.42 9.76 -13.70
C PHE A 379 11.66 10.09 -14.53
N ARG A 380 12.86 9.69 -14.08
CA ARG A 380 14.09 9.84 -14.88
C ARG A 380 14.37 8.56 -15.65
N ASP A 381 14.49 8.68 -16.96
CA ASP A 381 14.92 7.58 -17.84
C ASP A 381 16.39 7.23 -17.52
N SER A 382 16.63 6.02 -17.00
CA SER A 382 17.93 5.51 -16.58
C SER A 382 18.91 5.35 -17.73
N ASP A 383 18.41 5.09 -18.95
CA ASP A 383 19.24 4.70 -20.09
C ASP A 383 19.72 5.90 -20.92
N LYS A 384 19.14 7.10 -20.72
CA LYS A 384 19.38 8.24 -21.64
C LYS A 384 19.40 9.60 -20.93
N PHE A 385 20.48 10.34 -21.17
CA PHE A 385 20.81 11.65 -20.58
C PHE A 385 19.65 12.67 -20.63
N GLY A 386 19.27 13.21 -19.47
CA GLY A 386 18.44 14.41 -19.33
C GLY A 386 17.01 14.25 -19.86
N LYS A 387 16.45 13.05 -19.70
CA LYS A 387 15.09 12.72 -20.12
C LYS A 387 14.22 12.41 -18.92
N PHE A 388 13.07 13.07 -18.87
CA PHE A 388 12.08 12.89 -17.82
C PHE A 388 10.73 12.53 -18.40
N ALA A 389 10.04 11.59 -17.77
CA ALA A 389 8.77 11.05 -18.19
C ALA A 389 7.65 11.43 -17.23
N ILE A 390 6.50 11.70 -17.81
CA ILE A 390 5.20 11.58 -17.17
C ILE A 390 4.59 10.34 -17.78
N VAL A 391 4.66 9.26 -17.00
CA VAL A 391 4.12 7.96 -17.32
C VAL A 391 2.59 7.98 -17.24
N HIS A 392 1.91 7.11 -17.99
CA HIS A 392 0.44 6.99 -18.01
C HIS A 392 -0.15 6.78 -16.60
N SER A 393 0.68 6.22 -15.72
CA SER A 393 0.59 6.30 -14.28
C SER A 393 1.58 7.38 -13.84
N ILE A 394 1.14 8.49 -13.24
CA ILE A 394 2.04 9.51 -12.67
C ILE A 394 3.03 8.84 -11.71
N VAL A 395 4.23 9.36 -11.48
CA VAL A 395 5.16 8.74 -10.52
C VAL A 395 4.61 8.80 -9.09
N THR A 396 4.93 7.79 -8.26
CA THR A 396 4.63 7.80 -6.82
C THR A 396 4.82 9.19 -6.27
N ILE A 397 3.78 9.69 -5.61
CA ILE A 397 3.87 10.91 -4.84
C ILE A 397 4.83 10.59 -3.69
N LEU A 398 6.12 10.77 -3.93
CA LEU A 398 7.09 10.91 -2.87
C LEU A 398 6.74 12.23 -2.23
N ILE A 399 5.96 12.17 -1.16
CA ILE A 399 5.45 13.36 -0.51
C ILE A 399 6.65 14.01 0.19
N GLY A 400 7.24 15.00 -0.51
CA GLY A 400 8.41 15.77 -0.11
C GLY A 400 8.21 17.20 -0.62
N SER A 401 7.32 17.97 0.00
CA SER A 401 7.05 19.34 -0.41
C SER A 401 8.02 20.31 0.25
N GLY A 402 8.67 21.18 -0.54
CA GLY A 402 9.28 22.40 -0.02
C GLY A 402 8.20 23.36 0.48
N ALA A 403 8.31 23.83 1.73
CA ALA A 403 7.41 24.85 2.25
C ALA A 403 7.60 26.18 1.49
N PRO A 404 6.51 26.87 1.08
CA PRO A 404 6.61 28.24 0.60
C PRO A 404 6.93 29.20 1.74
N SER A 405 7.80 30.17 1.48
CA SER A 405 8.09 31.28 2.40
C SER A 405 6.82 32.07 2.72
N PRO A 406 6.52 32.38 3.99
CA PRO A 406 5.35 33.17 4.34
C PRO A 406 5.54 34.63 3.91
N GLY A 407 4.65 35.11 3.04
CA GLY A 407 4.44 36.54 2.79
C GLY A 407 3.74 37.21 3.98
N PRO A 408 3.86 38.53 4.14
CA PRO A 408 3.42 39.23 5.35
C PRO A 408 1.90 39.22 5.51
N SER A 409 1.47 38.79 6.69
CA SER A 409 0.09 38.76 7.17
C SER A 409 -0.42 40.18 7.48
N SER A 410 -1.60 40.53 6.96
CA SER A 410 -2.41 41.62 7.49
C SER A 410 -3.61 41.04 8.24
N ASP A 411 -3.65 41.29 9.53
CA ASP A 411 -4.75 41.02 10.45
C ASP A 411 -6.05 41.71 10.02
N ALA A 412 -7.16 40.99 10.11
CA ALA A 412 -8.47 41.57 10.43
C ALA A 412 -9.37 40.47 10.99
N GLY A 413 -9.62 40.52 12.29
CA GLY A 413 -10.57 39.65 12.98
C GLY A 413 -12.02 40.01 12.65
N SER A 414 -12.87 39.00 12.62
CA SER A 414 -14.28 39.17 12.94
C SER A 414 -14.82 37.89 13.58
N ASP A 415 -15.39 38.11 14.76
CA ASP A 415 -16.01 37.16 15.67
C ASP A 415 -17.40 36.78 15.15
N MET A 416 -17.67 35.48 14.99
CA MET A 416 -19.04 34.99 14.78
C MET A 416 -19.19 33.60 15.38
N SER A 417 -20.00 33.52 16.44
CA SER A 417 -20.36 32.29 17.14
C SER A 417 -21.10 31.31 16.21
N PRO A 418 -20.83 29.99 16.25
CA PRO A 418 -21.56 29.02 15.44
C PRO A 418 -22.92 28.65 16.07
N ALA A 419 -23.94 28.56 15.20
CA ALA A 419 -25.21 27.91 15.48
C ALA A 419 -25.04 26.39 15.76
N PRO A 420 -25.95 25.74 16.50
CA PRO A 420 -25.78 24.34 16.90
C PRO A 420 -25.88 23.39 15.71
N ALA A 421 -25.01 22.37 15.72
CA ALA A 421 -24.97 21.31 14.71
C ALA A 421 -26.21 20.38 14.80
N PRO A 422 -26.79 19.95 13.67
CA PRO A 422 -27.72 18.83 13.65
C PRO A 422 -26.94 17.54 13.91
N SER A 423 -27.25 16.88 15.02
CA SER A 423 -26.77 15.55 15.39
C SER A 423 -27.43 14.46 14.52
N GLY A 424 -26.63 13.65 13.84
CA GLY A 424 -27.04 12.34 13.30
C GLY A 424 -26.49 12.04 11.90
N LEU A 425 -25.60 11.04 11.79
CA LEU A 425 -25.45 10.26 10.56
C LEU A 425 -26.73 9.44 10.35
N PRO A 426 -27.27 9.31 9.12
CA PRO A 426 -28.44 8.47 8.88
C PRO A 426 -28.05 6.99 8.95
N ASP A 427 -28.75 6.21 9.77
CA ASP A 427 -28.91 4.77 9.55
C ASP A 427 -29.51 4.59 8.15
N PHE A 428 -28.78 3.95 7.23
CA PHE A 428 -29.35 3.55 5.94
C PHE A 428 -29.62 2.05 5.97
N ASP A 429 -30.89 1.69 5.79
CA ASP A 429 -31.32 0.30 5.70
C ASP A 429 -30.79 -0.34 4.40
N VAL A 430 -30.05 -1.44 4.52
CA VAL A 430 -29.47 -2.18 3.40
C VAL A 430 -30.57 -2.96 2.69
N GLY A 431 -30.92 -2.58 1.45
CA GLY A 431 -32.00 -3.20 0.68
C GLY A 431 -31.57 -4.48 -0.02
N MET A 432 -30.43 -4.46 -0.72
CA MET A 432 -29.83 -5.66 -1.31
C MET A 432 -28.34 -5.45 -1.57
N ILE A 433 -27.58 -6.53 -1.73
CA ILE A 433 -26.19 -6.47 -2.21
C ILE A 433 -26.16 -7.11 -3.60
N THR A 434 -25.62 -6.39 -4.60
CA THR A 434 -25.42 -6.96 -5.94
C THR A 434 -23.99 -7.41 -6.12
N VAL A 435 -23.79 -8.53 -6.81
CA VAL A 435 -22.48 -9.14 -7.05
C VAL A 435 -22.37 -9.54 -8.52
N ASP A 436 -21.37 -9.00 -9.22
CA ASP A 436 -21.08 -9.30 -10.62
C ASP A 436 -19.92 -10.29 -10.73
N MET A 437 -20.16 -11.40 -11.42
CA MET A 437 -19.17 -12.45 -11.64
C MET A 437 -19.05 -12.79 -13.12
N SER A 438 -17.82 -12.96 -13.59
CA SER A 438 -17.52 -13.55 -14.90
C SER A 438 -17.16 -15.01 -14.70
N ILE A 439 -17.75 -15.90 -15.48
CA ILE A 439 -17.45 -17.33 -15.49
C ILE A 439 -17.04 -17.71 -16.90
N ASN A 440 -15.91 -18.39 -17.06
CA ASN A 440 -15.34 -18.80 -18.35
C ASN A 440 -16.06 -20.03 -18.94
N VAL A 441 -17.39 -19.97 -18.96
CA VAL A 441 -18.30 -20.97 -19.52
C VAL A 441 -19.39 -20.22 -20.29
N THR A 442 -19.78 -20.73 -21.45
CA THR A 442 -20.84 -20.12 -22.27
C THR A 442 -22.20 -20.27 -21.59
N TYR A 443 -23.08 -19.29 -21.79
CA TYR A 443 -24.39 -19.26 -21.12
C TYR A 443 -25.24 -20.53 -21.33
N PRO A 444 -25.31 -21.14 -22.54
CA PRO A 444 -26.06 -22.38 -22.73
C PRO A 444 -25.57 -23.54 -21.85
N ASN A 445 -24.26 -23.61 -21.58
CA ASN A 445 -23.66 -24.65 -20.75
C ASN A 445 -23.79 -24.33 -19.26
N LEU A 446 -23.81 -23.04 -18.89
CA LEU A 446 -23.93 -22.61 -17.50
C LEU A 446 -25.39 -22.61 -16.99
N LYS A 447 -26.36 -22.40 -17.89
CA LYS A 447 -27.79 -22.27 -17.57
C LYS A 447 -28.36 -23.41 -16.70
N PRO A 448 -28.04 -24.70 -16.93
CA PRO A 448 -28.53 -25.78 -16.07
C PRO A 448 -28.00 -25.74 -14.64
N HIS A 449 -26.84 -25.09 -14.42
CA HIS A 449 -26.12 -25.06 -13.14
C HIS A 449 -26.33 -23.77 -12.33
N LEU A 450 -27.12 -22.82 -12.83
CA LEU A 450 -27.34 -21.54 -12.13
C LEU A 450 -27.94 -21.71 -10.72
N HIS A 451 -28.76 -22.74 -10.51
CA HIS A 451 -29.35 -23.00 -9.20
C HIS A 451 -28.31 -23.50 -8.19
N GLU A 452 -27.51 -24.50 -8.59
CA GLU A 452 -26.40 -25.03 -7.80
C GLU A 452 -25.37 -23.94 -7.47
N LEU A 453 -25.09 -23.08 -8.45
CA LEU A 453 -24.20 -21.93 -8.27
C LEU A 453 -24.75 -20.92 -7.25
N ALA A 454 -26.06 -20.67 -7.23
CA ALA A 454 -26.69 -19.82 -6.22
C ALA A 454 -26.53 -20.39 -4.80
N GLU A 455 -26.68 -21.72 -4.66
CA GLU A 455 -26.51 -22.41 -3.37
C GLU A 455 -25.06 -22.35 -2.87
N LEU A 456 -24.09 -22.52 -3.78
CA LEU A 456 -22.67 -22.40 -3.45
C LEU A 456 -22.32 -20.98 -3.02
N ILE A 457 -22.78 -19.96 -3.74
CA ILE A 457 -22.58 -18.55 -3.36
C ILE A 457 -23.19 -18.29 -1.98
N ALA A 458 -24.40 -18.78 -1.71
CA ALA A 458 -25.05 -18.60 -0.42
C ALA A 458 -24.27 -19.26 0.73
N LYS A 459 -23.73 -20.46 0.49
CA LYS A 459 -22.89 -21.19 1.43
C LYS A 459 -21.59 -20.43 1.73
N GLU A 460 -20.89 -19.95 0.71
CA GLU A 460 -19.64 -19.19 0.88
C GLU A 460 -19.87 -17.85 1.59
N LEU A 461 -21.05 -17.25 1.42
CA LEU A 461 -21.44 -16.02 2.08
C LEU A 461 -22.09 -16.22 3.46
N ASP A 462 -22.25 -17.47 3.90
CA ASP A 462 -22.86 -17.85 5.18
C ASP A 462 -24.29 -17.29 5.35
N ILE A 463 -25.10 -17.45 4.29
CA ILE A 463 -26.49 -16.98 4.21
C ILE A 463 -27.41 -18.07 3.61
N ASP A 464 -28.72 -17.87 3.73
CA ASP A 464 -29.71 -18.81 3.16
C ASP A 464 -29.75 -18.71 1.63
N SER A 465 -29.80 -19.85 0.92
CA SER A 465 -29.81 -19.89 -0.55
C SER A 465 -30.98 -19.14 -1.18
N ARG A 466 -32.10 -18.97 -0.47
CA ARG A 466 -33.25 -18.17 -0.93
C ARG A 466 -32.97 -16.68 -1.04
N GLN A 467 -31.89 -16.21 -0.40
CA GLN A 467 -31.44 -14.83 -0.44
C GLN A 467 -30.65 -14.53 -1.72
N VAL A 468 -30.10 -15.52 -2.41
CA VAL A 468 -29.27 -15.31 -3.61
C VAL A 468 -30.11 -15.55 -4.87
N ARG A 469 -30.20 -14.55 -5.75
CA ARG A 469 -30.98 -14.63 -7.00
C ARG A 469 -30.21 -14.06 -8.18
N VAL A 470 -30.38 -14.66 -9.35
CA VAL A 470 -29.87 -14.09 -10.61
C VAL A 470 -30.71 -12.86 -10.97
N MET A 471 -30.04 -11.72 -11.17
CA MET A 471 -30.67 -10.48 -11.62
C MET A 471 -30.48 -10.24 -13.12
N ASN A 472 -29.29 -10.51 -13.65
CA ASN A 472 -28.99 -10.33 -15.07
C ASN A 472 -27.92 -11.34 -15.52
N VAL A 473 -27.99 -11.74 -16.79
CA VAL A 473 -26.99 -12.60 -17.43
C VAL A 473 -26.65 -12.06 -18.82
N THR A 474 -25.37 -11.85 -19.08
CA THR A 474 -24.85 -11.36 -20.37
C THR A 474 -23.78 -12.31 -20.90
N SER A 475 -23.90 -12.73 -22.17
CA SER A 475 -22.90 -13.58 -22.81
C SER A 475 -21.80 -12.72 -23.43
N GLN A 476 -20.53 -13.03 -23.17
CA GLN A 476 -19.38 -12.30 -23.70
C GLN A 476 -18.35 -13.28 -24.29
N GLY A 477 -18.49 -13.59 -25.59
CA GLY A 477 -17.61 -14.57 -26.24
C GLY A 477 -17.71 -15.95 -25.59
N ASN A 478 -16.61 -16.43 -25.01
CA ASN A 478 -16.54 -17.74 -24.33
C ASN A 478 -16.88 -17.68 -22.83
N SER A 479 -17.16 -16.48 -22.28
CA SER A 479 -17.54 -16.31 -20.88
C SER A 479 -18.98 -15.80 -20.73
N THR A 480 -19.52 -15.96 -19.51
CA THR A 480 -20.82 -15.47 -19.09
C THR A 480 -20.64 -14.53 -17.91
N LEU A 481 -21.16 -13.32 -18.04
CA LEU A 481 -21.27 -12.35 -16.95
C LEU A 481 -22.62 -12.52 -16.26
N ILE A 482 -22.62 -12.74 -14.95
CA ILE A 482 -23.83 -12.88 -14.14
C ILE A 482 -23.83 -11.82 -13.04
N ARG A 483 -24.94 -11.09 -12.93
CA ARG A 483 -25.25 -10.26 -11.77
C ARG A 483 -26.16 -11.03 -10.82
N TRP A 484 -25.69 -11.23 -9.60
CA TRP A 484 -26.43 -11.81 -8.49
C TRP A 484 -26.96 -10.70 -7.58
N GLY A 485 -28.15 -10.92 -7.02
CA GLY A 485 -28.73 -10.09 -5.97
C GLY A 485 -28.84 -10.90 -4.69
N ILE A 486 -28.35 -10.35 -3.60
CA ILE A 486 -28.41 -10.90 -2.25
C ILE A 486 -29.43 -10.08 -1.46
N PHE A 487 -30.55 -10.71 -1.14
CA PHE A 487 -31.71 -10.09 -0.52
C PHE A 487 -31.75 -10.34 0.99
N PRO A 488 -32.51 -9.54 1.76
CA PRO A 488 -32.73 -9.80 3.19
C PRO A 488 -33.38 -11.17 3.43
N ALA A 489 -33.20 -11.70 4.64
CA ALA A 489 -33.78 -13.00 5.01
C ALA A 489 -35.30 -12.90 5.20
N GLY A 490 -36.03 -13.94 4.79
CA GLY A 490 -37.47 -14.04 5.04
C GLY A 490 -38.31 -12.94 4.35
N SER A 491 -39.17 -12.29 5.12
CA SER A 491 -40.05 -11.20 4.67
C SER A 491 -39.52 -9.81 5.04
N ASP A 492 -38.26 -9.73 5.49
CA ASP A 492 -37.69 -8.47 5.93
C ASP A 492 -37.42 -7.56 4.74
N ASN A 493 -37.71 -6.27 4.91
CA ASN A 493 -37.50 -5.28 3.87
C ASN A 493 -36.02 -4.85 3.81
N ALA A 494 -35.26 -5.06 4.88
CA ALA A 494 -33.88 -4.60 5.08
C ALA A 494 -32.99 -5.70 5.66
N MET A 495 -31.73 -5.75 5.23
CA MET A 495 -30.69 -6.58 5.81
C MET A 495 -30.04 -5.88 7.00
N SER A 496 -29.76 -6.62 8.08
CA SER A 496 -29.06 -6.07 9.25
C SER A 496 -27.64 -5.62 8.90
N ASN A 497 -27.15 -4.55 9.55
CA ASN A 497 -25.78 -4.06 9.36
C ASN A 497 -24.72 -5.14 9.64
N SER A 498 -24.93 -6.01 10.64
CA SER A 498 -24.04 -7.13 10.94
C SER A 498 -23.99 -8.17 9.81
N THR A 499 -25.15 -8.51 9.23
CA THR A 499 -25.22 -9.46 8.11
C THR A 499 -24.60 -8.87 6.86
N ALA A 500 -24.88 -7.60 6.56
CA ALA A 500 -24.31 -6.90 5.40
C ALA A 500 -22.78 -6.82 5.51
N MET A 501 -22.24 -6.45 6.68
CA MET A 501 -20.80 -6.40 6.90
C MET A 501 -20.14 -7.79 6.85
N GLY A 502 -20.81 -8.84 7.32
CA GLY A 502 -20.34 -10.22 7.18
C GLY A 502 -20.21 -10.66 5.71
N ILE A 503 -21.23 -10.39 4.90
CA ILE A 503 -21.22 -10.67 3.46
C ILE A 503 -20.11 -9.86 2.76
N ILE A 504 -20.01 -8.56 3.05
CA ILE A 504 -18.99 -7.69 2.46
C ILE A 504 -17.58 -8.17 2.81
N SER A 505 -17.33 -8.52 4.07
CA SER A 505 -16.03 -9.04 4.51
C SER A 505 -15.61 -10.25 3.67
N ARG A 506 -16.52 -11.22 3.49
CA ARG A 506 -16.26 -12.44 2.71
C ARG A 506 -16.03 -12.15 1.21
N LEU A 507 -16.78 -11.20 0.64
CA LEU A 507 -16.58 -10.74 -0.74
C LEU A 507 -15.23 -10.00 -0.92
N THR A 508 -14.80 -9.20 0.06
CA THR A 508 -13.54 -8.44 0.00
C THR A 508 -12.29 -9.28 0.19
N GLN A 509 -12.40 -10.42 0.87
CA GLN A 509 -11.29 -11.34 1.13
C GLN A 509 -11.14 -12.42 0.04
N HIS A 510 -11.86 -12.31 -1.09
CA HIS A 510 -11.88 -13.30 -2.18
C HIS A 510 -12.28 -14.73 -1.73
N HIS A 511 -13.10 -14.86 -0.68
CA HIS A 511 -13.47 -16.16 -0.09
C HIS A 511 -14.53 -16.96 -0.85
N VAL A 512 -15.15 -16.42 -1.91
CA VAL A 512 -16.13 -17.21 -2.67
C VAL A 512 -15.38 -18.21 -3.53
N GLN A 513 -15.17 -19.43 -3.01
CA GLN A 513 -14.57 -20.54 -3.74
C GLN A 513 -15.66 -21.40 -4.42
N LEU A 514 -15.70 -21.36 -5.75
CA LEU A 514 -16.58 -22.22 -6.54
C LEU A 514 -15.82 -23.46 -7.01
N PRO A 515 -16.46 -24.64 -7.07
CA PRO A 515 -15.78 -25.87 -7.44
C PRO A 515 -15.22 -25.82 -8.87
N GLU A 516 -14.04 -26.44 -9.07
CA GLU A 516 -13.24 -26.37 -10.30
C GLU A 516 -13.98 -26.87 -11.56
N ASN A 517 -15.03 -27.68 -11.39
CA ASN A 517 -15.85 -28.20 -12.48
C ASN A 517 -16.67 -27.11 -13.20
N LEU A 518 -16.78 -25.90 -12.64
CA LEU A 518 -17.46 -24.74 -13.23
C LEU A 518 -16.54 -23.84 -14.07
N GLY A 519 -15.26 -24.21 -14.23
CA GLY A 519 -14.26 -23.42 -14.95
C GLY A 519 -13.71 -22.26 -14.12
N SER A 520 -12.81 -21.46 -14.70
CA SER A 520 -12.29 -20.27 -14.02
C SER A 520 -13.38 -19.19 -13.91
N TYR A 521 -13.48 -18.57 -12.75
CA TYR A 521 -14.40 -17.46 -12.49
C TYR A 521 -13.65 -16.29 -11.87
N GLN A 522 -14.25 -15.10 -11.98
CA GLN A 522 -13.71 -13.86 -11.44
C GLN A 522 -14.85 -13.04 -10.85
N LEU A 523 -14.70 -12.63 -9.60
CA LEU A 523 -15.54 -11.61 -8.98
C LEU A 523 -15.13 -10.24 -9.55
N LEU A 524 -16.04 -9.56 -10.24
CA LEU A 524 -15.74 -8.31 -10.94
C LEU A 524 -16.13 -7.07 -10.11
N GLU A 525 -17.34 -7.09 -9.55
CA GLU A 525 -17.88 -5.96 -8.79
C GLU A 525 -18.85 -6.46 -7.72
N TRP A 526 -19.02 -5.69 -6.65
CA TRP A 526 -20.16 -5.81 -5.78
C TRP A 526 -20.56 -4.43 -5.28
N ASN A 527 -21.84 -4.24 -4.96
CA ASN A 527 -22.38 -2.96 -4.50
C ASN A 527 -23.49 -3.17 -3.47
N VAL A 528 -23.57 -2.26 -2.48
CA VAL A 528 -24.66 -2.22 -1.50
C VAL A 528 -25.72 -1.26 -2.03
N GLN A 529 -26.91 -1.78 -2.30
CA GLN A 529 -28.05 -0.97 -2.71
C GLN A 529 -28.91 -0.65 -1.48
N PRO A 530 -29.18 0.64 -1.21
CA PRO A 530 -30.10 1.04 -0.14
C PRO A 530 -31.52 0.59 -0.50
N LEU A 531 -32.39 0.50 0.52
CA LEU A 531 -33.81 0.27 0.26
C LEU A 531 -34.37 1.29 -0.74
N PRO A 532 -35.08 0.84 -1.80
CA PRO A 532 -35.80 1.76 -2.66
C PRO A 532 -36.79 2.54 -1.80
N ARG A 533 -36.63 3.86 -1.73
CA ARG A 533 -37.65 4.73 -1.13
C ARG A 533 -38.92 4.56 -1.96
N ARG A 534 -40.00 4.10 -1.32
CA ARG A 534 -41.33 4.06 -1.95
C ARG A 534 -41.82 5.46 -2.29
#